data_AF-A0A0F9PZ22-F1
#
_entry.id   AF-A0A0F9PZ22-F1
#
_cell.length_a   1.000
_cell.length_b   1.000
_cell.length_c   1.000
_cell.angle_alpha   90.00
_cell.angle_beta   90.00
_cell.angle_gamma   90.00
#
_symmetry.space_group_name_H-M   'P 1'
#
loop_
_entity.id
_entity.type
_entity.pdbx_description
1 polymer ?
#
loop_
_entity_poly.entity_id
_entity_poly.type
_entity_poly.pdbx_seq_one_letter_code
_entity_poly.pdbx_strand_id
1 'polypeptide(L)'
;MATESKSLRTGNYVIELSDGPSVVHKIHAKSGHKDWVCTCPDPEAAMVVVEGLILVENKRFYYPGSKPTMKFDEKQAEKTHPNFLNRKSD
;
A
#
# COMPACT_ATOMS: atom_id res chain seq x y z
N MET A 1 -30.48 -8.52 0.84
CA MET A 1 -29.36 -9.16 1.55
C MET A 1 -28.36 -8.07 1.85
N ALA A 2 -27.98 -7.86 3.11
CA ALA A 2 -26.95 -6.88 3.44
C ALA A 2 -25.61 -7.45 2.99
N THR A 3 -25.06 -6.92 1.91
CA THR A 3 -23.70 -7.23 1.46
C THR A 3 -22.76 -6.76 2.57
N GLU A 4 -22.17 -7.69 3.32
CA GLU A 4 -21.08 -7.36 4.23
C GLU A 4 -19.98 -6.69 3.41
N SER A 5 -19.77 -5.39 3.60
CA SER A 5 -18.69 -4.67 2.92
C SER A 5 -17.37 -5.20 3.46
N LYS A 6 -16.74 -6.11 2.73
CA LYS A 6 -15.40 -6.58 3.06
C LYS A 6 -14.45 -5.41 2.89
N SER A 7 -13.55 -5.22 3.86
CA SER A 7 -12.53 -4.18 3.78
C SER A 7 -11.17 -4.77 4.12
N LEU A 8 -10.13 -4.26 3.46
CA LEU A 8 -8.74 -4.55 3.77
C LEU A 8 -8.12 -3.33 4.42
N ARG A 9 -7.32 -3.54 5.46
CA ARG A 9 -6.65 -2.45 6.18
C ARG A 9 -5.14 -2.66 6.15
N THR A 10 -4.43 -1.64 5.69
CA THR A 10 -2.97 -1.62 5.63
C THR A 10 -2.48 -0.25 6.10
N GLY A 11 -1.79 -0.23 7.25
CA GLY A 11 -1.33 1.02 7.88
C GLY A 11 -2.47 2.00 8.16
N ASN A 12 -2.33 3.23 7.66
CA ASN A 12 -3.34 4.28 7.73
C ASN A 12 -4.33 4.23 6.56
N TYR A 13 -4.39 3.15 5.79
CA TYR A 13 -5.27 3.04 4.63
C TYR A 13 -6.30 1.92 4.82
N VAL A 14 -7.49 2.14 4.28
CA VAL A 14 -8.54 1.13 4.15
C VAL A 14 -8.99 1.05 2.70
N ILE A 15 -9.13 -0.17 2.20
CA ILE A 15 -9.68 -0.49 0.90
C ILE A 15 -11.05 -1.10 1.13
N GLU A 16 -12.08 -0.47 0.60
CA GLU A 16 -13.43 -0.99 0.60
C GLU A 16 -13.60 -1.87 -0.65
N LEU A 17 -13.83 -3.16 -0.42
CA LEU A 17 -13.97 -4.16 -1.47
C LEU A 17 -15.44 -4.22 -1.92
N SER A 18 -15.63 -4.28 -3.23
CA SER A 18 -16.93 -4.52 -3.84
C SER A 18 -16.78 -5.56 -4.95
N ASP A 19 -17.90 -6.05 -5.49
CA ASP A 19 -17.91 -6.90 -6.69
C ASP A 19 -17.52 -6.13 -7.98
N GLY A 20 -17.12 -4.86 -7.84
CA GLY A 20 -16.63 -3.99 -8.89
C GLY A 20 -15.47 -3.11 -8.39
N PRO A 21 -15.43 -1.81 -8.73
CA PRO A 21 -14.33 -0.94 -8.34
C PRO A 21 -14.10 -0.91 -6.83
N SER A 22 -12.84 -1.03 -6.42
CA SER A 22 -12.40 -0.89 -5.04
C SER A 22 -12.10 0.56 -4.71
N VAL A 23 -12.40 1.00 -3.49
CA VAL A 23 -12.20 2.40 -3.08
C VAL A 23 -11.18 2.48 -1.97
N VAL A 24 -10.19 3.36 -2.13
CA VAL A 24 -9.11 3.55 -1.15
C VAL A 24 -9.37 4.82 -0.34
N HIS A 25 -9.31 4.67 0.99
CA HIS A 25 -9.39 5.75 1.96
C HIS A 25 -8.13 5.83 2.81
N LYS A 26 -7.75 7.04 3.20
CA LYS A 26 -6.77 7.29 4.26
C LYS A 26 -7.48 7.62 5.56
N ILE A 27 -7.12 6.91 6.63
CA ILE A 27 -7.61 7.11 7.99
C ILE A 27 -6.62 7.98 8.75
N HIS A 28 -7.12 9.10 9.27
CA HIS A 28 -6.35 9.97 10.16
C HIS A 28 -6.39 9.42 11.59
N ALA A 29 -5.25 8.93 12.11
CA ALA A 29 -5.17 8.28 13.41
C ALA A 29 -5.70 9.11 14.60
N LYS A 30 -5.67 10.45 14.50
CA LYS A 30 -6.14 11.35 15.57
C LYS A 30 -7.64 11.60 15.55
N SER A 31 -8.26 11.67 14.38
CA SER A 31 -9.68 12.03 14.23
C SER A 31 -10.57 10.86 13.82
N GLY A 32 -9.98 9.75 13.37
CA GLY A 32 -10.71 8.64 12.74
C GLY A 32 -11.34 9.01 11.39
N HIS A 33 -11.13 10.24 10.90
CA HIS A 33 -11.69 10.72 9.64
C HIS A 33 -11.09 9.94 8.47
N LYS A 34 -11.96 9.58 7.50
CA LYS A 34 -11.59 8.93 6.25
C LYS A 34 -11.54 9.97 5.13
N ASP A 35 -10.36 10.17 4.55
CA ASP A 35 -10.22 10.92 3.30
C ASP A 35 -10.26 9.96 2.12
N TRP A 36 -11.06 10.27 1.10
CA TRP A 36 -11.00 9.53 -0.16
C TRP A 36 -9.67 9.80 -0.86
N VAL A 37 -9.03 8.74 -1.36
CA VAL A 37 -7.76 8.81 -2.07
C VAL A 37 -7.96 8.55 -3.55
N CYS A 38 -8.51 7.38 -3.89
CA CYS A 38 -8.77 6.98 -5.27
C CYS A 38 -9.77 5.83 -5.35
N THR A 39 -10.21 5.54 -6.57
CA THR A 39 -10.98 4.36 -6.92
C THR A 39 -10.17 3.54 -7.93
N CYS A 40 -10.08 2.23 -7.70
CA CYS A 40 -9.31 1.29 -8.49
C CYS A 40 -10.24 0.24 -9.12
N PRO A 41 -9.88 -0.33 -10.29
CA PRO A 41 -10.74 -1.29 -10.98
C PRO A 41 -10.93 -2.60 -10.21
N ASP A 42 -9.93 -3.01 -9.42
CA ASP A 42 -9.91 -4.24 -8.65
C ASP A 42 -9.11 -4.08 -7.34
N PRO A 43 -9.20 -5.05 -6.42
CA PRO A 43 -8.49 -5.01 -5.13
C PRO A 43 -6.97 -5.05 -5.22
N GLU A 44 -6.40 -5.70 -6.24
CA GLU A 44 -4.96 -5.86 -6.40
C GLU A 44 -4.32 -4.53 -6.79
N ALA A 45 -4.93 -3.81 -7.75
CA ALA A 45 -4.55 -2.45 -8.10
C ALA A 45 -4.64 -1.50 -6.90
N ALA A 46 -5.69 -1.61 -6.09
CA ALA A 46 -5.85 -0.82 -4.88
C ALA A 46 -4.71 -1.07 -3.85
N MET A 47 -4.28 -2.33 -3.70
CA MET A 47 -3.16 -2.68 -2.82
C MET A 47 -1.83 -2.09 -3.31
N VAL A 48 -1.54 -2.16 -4.61
CA VAL A 48 -0.32 -1.57 -5.20
C VAL A 48 -0.26 -0.06 -4.93
N VAL A 49 -1.39 0.64 -5.08
CA VAL A 49 -1.49 2.07 -4.76
C VAL A 49 -1.20 2.33 -3.29
N VAL A 50 -1.81 1.56 -2.38
CA VAL A 50 -1.60 1.70 -0.93
C VAL A 50 -0.13 1.46 -0.55
N GLU A 51 0.50 0.43 -1.09
CA GLU A 51 1.92 0.15 -0.84
C GLU A 51 2.82 1.30 -1.32
N GLY A 52 2.58 1.82 -2.52
CA GLY A 52 3.30 2.98 -3.05
C GLY A 52 3.16 4.21 -2.16
N LEU A 53 1.95 4.51 -1.70
CA LEU A 53 1.67 5.64 -0.80
C LEU A 53 2.43 5.50 0.53
N ILE A 54 2.46 4.30 1.11
CA ILE A 54 3.21 4.02 2.35
C ILE A 54 4.70 4.25 2.15
N LEU A 55 5.26 3.85 1.01
CA LEU A 55 6.67 4.09 0.71
C LEU A 55 6.99 5.59 0.62
N VAL A 56 6.13 6.37 -0.04
CA VAL A 56 6.25 7.83 -0.14
C VAL A 56 6.16 8.50 1.24
N GLU A 57 5.18 8.11 2.07
CA GLU A 57 5.02 8.66 3.42
C GLU A 57 6.23 8.38 4.31
N ASN A 58 6.84 7.20 4.17
CA ASN A 58 8.05 6.83 4.89
C ASN A 58 9.33 7.44 4.29
N LYS A 59 9.21 8.32 3.28
CA LYS A 59 10.32 8.91 2.53
C LYS A 59 11.28 7.86 1.95
N ARG A 60 10.78 6.63 1.73
CA ARG A 60 11.51 5.53 1.09
C ARG A 60 11.33 5.67 -0.41
N PHE A 61 11.92 6.72 -0.98
CA PHE A 61 11.88 6.94 -2.42
C PHE A 61 12.87 6.01 -3.10
N TYR A 62 12.38 5.15 -3.99
CA TYR A 62 13.23 4.49 -4.98
C TYR A 62 13.59 5.52 -6.05
N TYR A 63 14.74 6.16 -5.91
CA TYR A 63 15.32 6.98 -6.97
C TYR A 63 16.30 6.11 -7.77
N PRO A 64 16.04 5.83 -9.05
CA PRO A 64 16.91 4.97 -9.87
C PRO A 64 18.37 5.47 -10.00
N GLY A 65 18.64 6.73 -9.65
CA GLY A 65 19.97 7.34 -9.70
C GLY A 65 20.49 7.94 -8.39
N SER A 66 19.77 7.84 -7.27
CA SER A 66 20.29 8.35 -5.99
C SER A 66 21.05 7.26 -5.25
N LYS A 67 22.27 7.54 -4.76
CA LYS A 67 22.94 6.64 -3.84
C LYS A 67 22.08 6.44 -2.59
N PRO A 68 21.87 5.20 -2.11
CA PRO A 68 21.06 4.93 -0.93
C PRO A 68 21.51 5.80 0.24
N THR A 69 20.62 6.64 0.77
CA THR A 69 20.89 7.47 1.95
C THR A 69 20.74 6.68 3.25
N MET A 70 20.07 5.52 3.21
CA MET A 70 20.08 4.54 4.28
C MET A 70 21.21 3.55 4.09
N LYS A 71 22.04 3.35 5.13
CA LYS A 71 22.87 2.15 5.23
C LYS A 71 21.91 0.97 5.36
N PHE A 72 21.95 0.10 4.36
CA PHE A 72 21.11 -1.09 4.26
C PHE A 72 21.45 -2.01 5.44
N ASP A 73 20.52 -2.17 6.39
CA ASP A 73 20.58 -3.25 7.37
C ASP A 73 19.91 -4.46 6.72
N GLU A 74 20.72 -5.43 6.29
CA GLU A 74 20.25 -6.63 5.58
C GLU A 74 19.16 -7.38 6.36
N LYS A 75 19.15 -7.28 7.69
CA LYS A 75 18.13 -7.91 8.55
C LYS A 75 16.75 -7.24 8.46
N GLN A 76 16.68 -5.97 8.06
CA GLN A 76 15.40 -5.27 7.84
C GLN A 76 14.88 -5.45 6.41
N ALA A 77 15.77 -5.69 5.45
CA ALA A 77 15.42 -5.91 4.05
C ALA A 77 14.54 -7.16 3.87
N GLU A 78 14.88 -8.29 4.50
CA GLU A 78 14.04 -9.50 4.44
C GLU A 78 12.61 -9.29 4.96
N LYS A 79 12.39 -8.34 5.87
CA LYS A 79 11.06 -8.03 6.41
C LYS A 79 10.24 -7.06 5.57
N THR A 80 10.87 -6.31 4.66
CA THR A 80 10.22 -5.18 3.96
C THR A 80 10.25 -5.28 2.45
N HIS A 81 10.85 -6.34 1.88
CA HIS A 81 10.75 -6.63 0.45
C HIS A 81 9.44 -7.38 0.16
N PRO A 82 8.56 -6.84 -0.68
CA PRO A 82 7.39 -7.58 -1.16
C PRO A 82 7.84 -8.81 -1.95
N ASN A 83 7.33 -9.98 -1.59
CA ASN A 83 7.75 -11.27 -2.17
C ASN A 83 7.55 -11.37 -3.70
N PHE A 84 6.73 -10.52 -4.31
CA PHE A 84 6.50 -10.53 -5.76
C PHE A 84 7.71 -10.02 -6.58
N LEU A 85 8.62 -9.24 -5.98
CA LEU A 85 9.86 -8.81 -6.62
C LEU A 85 10.95 -9.90 -6.63
N ASN A 86 10.74 -11.01 -5.91
CA ASN A 86 11.65 -12.16 -5.89
C ASN A 86 11.41 -13.17 -7.02
N ARG A 87 10.65 -12.81 -8.06
CA ARG A 87 10.67 -13.60 -9.30
C ARG A 87 12.03 -13.40 -9.95
N LYS A 88 12.94 -14.35 -9.70
CA LYS A 88 14.04 -14.64 -10.62
C LYS A 88 13.41 -14.74 -12.01
N SER A 89 13.77 -13.82 -12.89
CA SER A 89 13.46 -13.90 -14.31
C SER A 89 14.11 -15.18 -14.82
N ASP A 90 13.29 -16.16 -15.21
CA ASP A 90 13.69 -17.20 -16.16
C ASP A 90 13.85 -16.59 -17.56
#